data_AF-W4UWB6-F1
#
_entry.id   AF-W4UWB6-F1
#
_cell.length_a   1.000
_cell.length_b   1.000
_cell.length_c   1.000
_cell.angle_alpha   90.00
_cell.angle_beta   90.00
_cell.angle_gamma   90.00
#
_symmetry.space_group_name_H-M   'P 1'
#
loop_
_entity.id
_entity.type
_entity.pdbx_description
1 polymer ?
#
loop_
_entity_poly.entity_id
_entity_poly.type
_entity_poly.pdbx_seq_one_letter_code
_entity_poly.pdbx_strand_id
1 'polypeptide(L)' 'MILGGVTEIYTDIISLSALMLLREAGVQADYGQVVPFIQNRDQTGWCPVEAMCYNETSAEAIFPLIEGFITKIRLAKQL' A
#
# COMPACT_ATOMS: atom_id res chain seq x y z
N MET A 1 -7.04 4.85 -2.29
CA MET A 1 -7.57 4.69 -3.66
C MET A 1 -8.97 4.09 -3.61
N ILE A 2 -9.10 2.82 -3.21
CA ILE A 2 -10.39 2.12 -3.08
C ILE A 2 -11.41 2.92 -2.24
N LEU A 3 -11.11 3.19 -0.97
CA LEU A 3 -12.00 3.98 -0.08
C LEU A 3 -12.25 5.42 -0.56
N GLY A 4 -11.43 5.92 -1.48
CA GLY A 4 -11.61 7.24 -2.09
C GLY A 4 -12.51 7.22 -3.33
N GLY A 5 -13.06 6.08 -3.73
CA GLY A 5 -13.91 5.95 -4.92
C GLY A 5 -13.16 6.00 -6.25
N VAL A 6 -11.85 5.77 -6.24
CA VAL A 6 -11.06 5.73 -7.48
C VAL A 6 -11.40 4.48 -8.27
N THR A 7 -11.69 4.62 -9.55
CA THR A 7 -12.09 3.52 -10.44
C THR A 7 -10.94 3.00 -11.31
N GLU A 8 -9.97 3.85 -11.64
CA GLU A 8 -8.83 3.51 -12.51
C GLU A 8 -7.56 4.21 -12.04
N ILE A 9 -6.42 3.52 -12.11
CA ILE A 9 -5.09 4.07 -11.80
C ILE A 9 -4.03 3.59 -12.79
N TYR A 10 -2.98 4.38 -12.95
CA TYR A 10 -1.70 3.94 -13.51
C TYR A 10 -0.60 4.08 -12.46
N THR A 11 0.32 3.11 -12.40
CA THR A 11 1.54 3.20 -11.58
C THR A 11 2.73 2.54 -12.28
N ASP A 12 3.92 3.14 -12.20
CA ASP A 12 5.11 2.52 -12.80
C ASP A 12 5.47 1.18 -12.15
N ILE A 13 5.29 1.07 -10.83
CA ILE A 13 5.58 -0.13 -10.05
C ILE A 13 4.40 -0.44 -9.14
N ILE A 14 4.02 -1.72 -9.06
CA ILE A 14 2.99 -2.23 -8.15
C ILE A 14 3.44 -3.55 -7.53
N SER A 15 3.13 -3.79 -6.25
CA SER A 15 3.32 -5.11 -5.66
C SER A 15 2.20 -6.06 -6.02
N LEU A 16 2.48 -7.37 -6.01
CA LEU A 16 1.48 -8.39 -6.29
C LEU A 16 0.27 -8.30 -5.34
N SER A 17 0.50 -8.07 -4.04
CA SER A 17 -0.57 -7.92 -3.05
C SER A 17 -1.45 -6.70 -3.33
N ALA A 18 -0.86 -5.55 -3.65
CA ALA A 18 -1.63 -4.35 -4.00
C ALA A 18 -2.45 -4.52 -5.29
N LEU A 19 -1.88 -5.20 -6.30
CA LEU A 19 -2.59 -5.49 -7.55
C LEU A 19 -3.80 -6.40 -7.31
N MET A 20 -3.66 -7.42 -6.45
CA MET A 20 -4.77 -8.29 -6.07
C MET A 20 -5.87 -7.51 -5.34
N LEU A 21 -5.50 -6.70 -4.35
CA LEU A 21 -6.44 -5.87 -3.58
C LEU A 21 -7.25 -4.92 -4.48
N LEU A 22 -6.59 -4.26 -5.44
CA LEU A 22 -7.26 -3.37 -6.40
C LEU A 22 -8.20 -4.13 -7.31
N ARG A 23 -7.77 -5.28 -7.83
CA ARG A 23 -8.60 -6.14 -8.69
C ARG A 23 -9.85 -6.62 -7.96
N GLU A 24 -9.72 -7.08 -6.73
CA GLU A 24 -10.85 -7.55 -5.91
C GLU A 24 -11.84 -6.43 -5.61
N ALA A 25 -11.34 -5.20 -5.44
CA ALA A 25 -12.15 -4.00 -5.29
C ALA A 25 -12.73 -3.45 -6.60
N GLY A 26 -12.46 -4.08 -7.75
CA GLY A 26 -12.94 -3.63 -9.06
C GLY A 26 -12.25 -2.36 -9.60
N VAL A 27 -11.09 -1.99 -9.05
CA VAL A 27 -10.29 -0.86 -9.52
C VAL A 27 -9.39 -1.34 -10.66
N GLN A 28 -9.50 -0.72 -11.84
CA GLN A 28 -8.60 -1.03 -12.94
C GLN A 28 -7.23 -0.43 -12.66
N ALA A 29 -6.18 -1.22 -12.88
CA ALA A 29 -4.81 -0.79 -12.64
C ALA A 29 -3.96 -1.14 -13.85
N ASP A 30 -3.51 -0.10 -14.56
CA ASP A 30 -2.44 -0.21 -15.53
C ASP A 30 -1.10 -0.02 -14.82
N TYR A 31 -0.06 -0.72 -15.28
CA TYR A 31 1.24 -0.66 -14.63
C TYR A 31 2.41 -0.95 -15.55
N GLY A 32 3.57 -0.38 -15.21
CA GLY A 32 4.84 -0.68 -15.88
C GLY A 32 5.42 -2.03 -15.45
N GLN A 33 5.48 -2.28 -14.13
CA GLN A 33 6.10 -3.47 -13.56
C GLN A 33 5.35 -3.97 -12.32
N VAL A 34 5.20 -5.29 -12.21
CA VAL A 34 4.77 -5.97 -10.97
C VAL A 34 5.99 -6.52 -10.24
N VAL A 35 6.05 -6.32 -8.93
CA VAL A 35 7.11 -6.85 -8.05
C VAL A 35 6.51 -7.74 -6.94
N PRO A 36 7.26 -8.70 -6.38
CA PRO A 36 6.77 -9.49 -5.24
C PRO A 36 6.44 -8.62 -4.03
N PHE A 37 7.24 -7.57 -3.82
CA PHE A 37 7.04 -6.57 -2.79
C PHE A 37 7.71 -5.23 -3.14
N ILE A 38 7.21 -4.14 -2.55
CA ILE A 38 7.81 -2.81 -2.56
C ILE A 38 8.99 -2.76 -1.59
N GLN A 39 10.16 -2.47 -2.14
CA GLN A 39 11.38 -2.30 -1.35
C GLN A 39 11.33 -0.98 -0.55
N ASN A 40 11.93 -0.97 0.64
CA ASN A 40 12.09 0.23 1.45
C ASN A 40 13.04 1.24 0.78
N ARG A 41 12.98 2.48 1.27
CA ARG A 41 13.70 3.62 0.66
C ARG A 41 15.21 3.47 0.66
N ASP A 42 15.76 2.83 1.69
CA ASP A 42 17.18 2.52 1.86
C ASP A 42 17.60 1.25 1.11
N GLN A 43 16.67 0.59 0.42
CA GLN A 43 16.92 -0.60 -0.41
C GLN A 43 17.49 -1.79 0.37
N THR A 44 17.25 -1.86 1.68
CA THR A 44 17.75 -2.94 2.54
C THR A 44 16.72 -4.04 2.78
N GLY A 45 15.46 -3.84 2.39
CA GLY A 45 14.40 -4.81 2.65
C GLY A 45 13.01 -4.31 2.30
N TRP A 46 12.01 -4.82 3.03
CA TRP A 46 10.61 -4.59 2.75
C TRP A 46 10.15 -3.21 3.23
N CYS A 47 9.31 -2.52 2.44
CA CYS A 47 8.65 -1.30 2.87
C CYS A 47 7.88 -1.55 4.18
N PRO A 48 8.11 -0.75 5.24
CA PRO A 48 7.45 -0.96 6.54
C PRO A 48 5.93 -0.90 6.47
N VAL A 49 5.37 -0.07 5.60
CA VAL A 49 3.91 0.06 5.44
C VAL A 49 3.35 -1.18 4.75
N GLU A 50 4.02 -1.69 3.72
CA GLU A 50 3.55 -2.89 3.02
C GLU A 50 3.66 -4.13 3.91
N ALA A 51 4.78 -4.31 4.60
CA ALA A 51 4.96 -5.44 5.51
C ALA A 51 3.89 -5.47 6.63
N MET A 52 3.53 -4.30 7.16
CA MET A 52 2.48 -4.15 8.17
C MET A 52 1.10 -4.54 7.62
N CYS A 53 0.80 -4.23 6.36
CA CYS A 53 -0.51 -4.47 5.75
C CYS A 53 -0.60 -5.81 4.99
N TYR A 54 0.49 -6.57 4.89
CA TYR A 54 0.63 -7.68 3.95
C TYR A 54 -0.43 -8.78 4.08
N ASN A 55 -0.90 -9.06 5.31
CA ASN A 55 -1.89 -10.11 5.57
C ASN A 55 -3.34 -9.63 5.48
N GLU A 56 -3.56 -8.33 5.31
CA GLU A 56 -4.90 -7.76 5.23
C GLU A 56 -5.43 -7.81 3.79
N THR A 57 -6.71 -8.08 3.65
CA THR A 57 -7.37 -8.32 2.35
C THR A 57 -8.42 -7.27 2.00
N SER A 58 -8.64 -6.26 2.85
CA SER A 58 -9.61 -5.20 2.58
C SER A 58 -9.01 -3.81 2.85
N ALA A 59 -9.46 -2.83 2.07
CA ALA A 59 -9.02 -1.45 2.24
C ALA A 59 -9.47 -0.88 3.60
N GLU A 60 -10.63 -1.33 4.09
CA GLU A 60 -11.21 -0.97 5.39
C GLU A 60 -10.36 -1.46 6.56
N ALA A 61 -9.77 -2.67 6.47
CA ALA A 61 -8.86 -3.18 7.50
C ALA A 61 -7.47 -2.53 7.42
N ILE A 62 -7.00 -2.23 6.22
CA ILE A 62 -5.69 -1.60 5.97
C ILE A 62 -5.65 -0.15 6.45
N PHE A 63 -6.71 0.63 6.22
CA PHE A 63 -6.74 2.06 6.51
C PHE A 63 -6.35 2.43 7.95
N PRO A 64 -6.93 1.84 9.02
CA PRO A 64 -6.55 2.17 10.39
C PRO A 64 -5.09 1.80 10.72
N LEU A 65 -4.52 0.77 10.09
CA LEU A 65 -3.10 0.42 10.28
C LEU A 65 -2.20 1.54 9.75
N ILE A 66 -2.48 2.04 8.55
CA ILE A 66 -1.74 3.15 7.94
C ILE A 66 -1.90 4.42 8.77
N GLU A 67 -3.11 4.72 9.24
CA GLU A 67 -3.36 5.89 10.09
C GLU A 67 -2.55 5.84 11.39
N GLY A 68 -2.52 4.68 12.05
CA GLY A 68 -1.70 4.45 13.24
C GLY A 68 -0.21 4.60 12.96
N PHE A 69 0.28 4.08 11.83
CA PHE A 69 1.68 4.22 11.41
C PHE A 69 2.08 5.68 11.18
N ILE A 70 1.27 6.44 10.43
CA ILE A 70 1.53 7.86 10.16
C ILE A 70 1.50 8.68 11.45
N THR A 71 0.57 8.39 12.36
CA THR A 71 0.48 9.06 13.67
C THR A 71 1.76 8.85 14.47
N LYS A 72 2.29 7.63 14.55
CA LYS A 72 3.57 7.33 15.21
C LYS A 72 4.74 8.10 14.59
N ILE A 73 4.82 8.14 13.25
CA ILE A 73 5.87 8.90 12.56
C ILE A 73 5.80 10.39 12.89
N ARG A 74 4.59 10.97 12.94
CA ARG A 74 4.40 12.39 13.24
C ARG A 74 4.87 12.71 14.67
N LEU A 75 4.50 11.88 15.65
CA LEU A 75 4.93 12.04 17.03
C LEU A 75 6.45 11.91 17.19
N ALA A 76 7.06 10.92 16.53
CA ALA A 76 8.51 10.72 16.58
C ALA A 76 9.33 11.86 15.95
N LYS A 77 8.73 12.68 15.08
CA LYS A 77 9.37 13.86 14.47
C LYS A 77 9.20 15.14 15.30
N GLN A 78 8.37 15.12 16.34
CA GLN A 78 8.11 16.26 17.23
C GLN A 78 8.93 16.20 18.53
N LEU A 79 9.67 15.11 18.74
CA LEU A 79 10.65 14.92 19.80
C LEU A 79 12.06 15.13 19.24
#